data_AF-A0A4Q3TX09-F1
#
_entry.id   AF-A0A4Q3TX09-F1
#
_cell.length_a   1.000
_cell.length_b   1.000
_cell.length_c   1.000
_cell.angle_alpha   90.00
_cell.angle_beta   90.00
_cell.angle_gamma   90.00
#
_symmetry.space_group_name_H-M   'P 1'
#
loop_
_entity.id
_entity.type
_entity.pdbx_description
1 polymer ?
#
loop_
_entity_poly.entity_id
_entity_poly.type
_entity_poly.pdbx_seq_one_letter_code
_entity_poly.pdbx_strand_id
1 'polypeptide(L)'
;MSDISFEFIQHPDLRLSLTSDYEEMLSCQRNACWKSVHILAGSIVEALLADDLVFVQPDDASVFKKGLDALIQDAHDKGLLSKRAVQLSSVVKDYRNLVHPGRMVRLKETIDEDGANTAVALTKMVIREVAKRRIETYGPTAEQVIAKINIDVENHAAHMHLVRSLRRQELMRLLCECIPAALQDLSVFDDQFDTEVAKAMQRVQNSMTYSLEEQERRQLAATYATLIREGSSYEIDKYERLFYSWTWLASADKADRALIVDHLHSRFVGSPDTHAFALNGLITYLDHWKLTQVMEQAAFCMDNNNASKEAREACRSFLVGPCRYVPAKRIEEMRRKFE
;
A
#
# COMPACT_ATOMS: atom_id res chain seq x y z
N MET A 1 5.05 3.32 -22.41
CA MET A 1 4.21 3.01 -21.23
C MET A 1 2.82 3.56 -21.49
N SER A 2 1.77 2.78 -21.20
CA SER A 2 0.39 3.23 -21.38
C SER A 2 0.02 4.30 -20.36
N ASP A 3 -0.66 5.36 -20.81
CA ASP A 3 -1.21 6.45 -19.97
C ASP A 3 -2.47 6.03 -19.16
N ILE A 4 -2.68 4.73 -18.98
CA ILE A 4 -3.84 4.17 -18.27
C ILE A 4 -3.32 3.31 -17.12
N SER A 5 -3.85 3.56 -15.93
CA SER A 5 -3.61 2.78 -14.71
C SER A 5 -4.94 2.27 -14.16
N PHE A 6 -4.95 1.04 -13.66
CA PHE A 6 -6.09 0.39 -12.99
C PHE A 6 -5.93 0.37 -11.46
N GLU A 7 -5.10 1.23 -10.87
CA GLU A 7 -4.90 1.31 -9.40
C GLU A 7 -6.17 1.67 -8.61
N PHE A 8 -7.19 2.19 -9.29
CA PHE A 8 -8.51 2.46 -8.69
C PHE A 8 -9.36 1.20 -8.50
N ILE A 9 -8.93 0.04 -9.05
CA ILE A 9 -9.57 -1.27 -8.88
C ILE A 9 -9.07 -1.89 -7.58
N GLN A 10 -9.99 -2.23 -6.67
CA GLN A 10 -9.64 -2.73 -5.35
C GLN A 10 -9.20 -4.19 -5.34
N HIS A 11 -9.84 -5.03 -6.16
CA HIS A 11 -9.51 -6.45 -6.18
C HIS A 11 -8.22 -6.68 -6.95
N PRO A 12 -7.14 -7.20 -6.32
CA PRO A 12 -5.82 -7.30 -6.94
C PRO A 12 -5.84 -8.18 -8.18
N ASP A 13 -6.50 -9.35 -8.12
CA ASP A 13 -6.58 -10.26 -9.27
C ASP A 13 -7.33 -9.65 -10.45
N LEU A 14 -8.40 -8.89 -10.19
CA LEU A 14 -9.15 -8.22 -11.24
C LEU A 14 -8.34 -7.09 -11.86
N ARG A 15 -7.61 -6.32 -11.05
CA ARG A 15 -6.69 -5.28 -11.52
C ARG A 15 -5.60 -5.87 -12.41
N LEU A 16 -5.00 -6.99 -12.02
CA LEU A 16 -3.99 -7.68 -12.82
C LEU A 16 -4.58 -8.17 -14.14
N SER A 17 -5.76 -8.81 -14.10
CA SER A 17 -6.48 -9.25 -15.29
C SER A 17 -6.80 -8.08 -16.24
N LEU A 18 -7.37 -6.99 -15.72
CA LEU A 18 -7.69 -5.79 -16.52
C LEU A 18 -6.46 -5.15 -17.15
N THR A 19 -5.34 -5.12 -16.42
CA THR A 19 -4.06 -4.60 -16.93
C THR A 19 -3.56 -5.47 -18.08
N SER A 20 -3.56 -6.80 -17.89
CA SER A 20 -3.19 -7.77 -18.93
C SER A 20 -4.08 -7.66 -20.17
N ASP A 21 -5.41 -7.66 -19.99
CA ASP A 21 -6.38 -7.57 -21.09
C ASP A 21 -6.24 -6.27 -21.88
N TYR A 22 -5.93 -5.16 -21.18
CA TYR A 22 -5.70 -3.87 -21.82
C TYR A 22 -4.41 -3.86 -22.64
N GLU A 23 -3.31 -4.42 -22.10
CA GLU A 23 -2.05 -4.57 -22.83
C GLU A 23 -2.20 -5.49 -24.04
N GLU A 24 -2.96 -6.58 -23.90
CA GLU A 24 -3.32 -7.50 -24.98
C GLU A 24 -4.13 -6.76 -26.06
N MET A 25 -5.13 -5.97 -25.68
CA MET A 25 -5.93 -5.17 -26.62
C MET A 25 -5.04 -4.24 -27.46
N LEU A 26 -4.07 -3.56 -26.82
CA LEU A 26 -3.12 -2.70 -27.53
C LEU A 26 -2.17 -3.53 -28.43
N SER A 27 -1.81 -4.74 -28.04
CA SER A 27 -1.03 -5.67 -28.86
C SER A 27 -1.82 -6.12 -30.09
N CYS A 28 -3.09 -6.48 -29.93
CA CYS A 28 -3.99 -6.82 -31.03
C CYS A 28 -4.14 -5.66 -32.02
N GLN A 29 -4.26 -4.42 -31.51
CA GLN A 29 -4.31 -3.22 -32.35
C GLN A 29 -3.05 -3.08 -33.20
N ARG A 30 -1.85 -3.23 -32.62
CA ARG A 30 -0.58 -3.12 -33.37
C ARG A 30 -0.41 -4.22 -34.43
N ASN A 31 -1.05 -5.36 -34.25
CA ASN A 31 -0.94 -6.53 -35.14
C ASN A 31 -2.15 -6.72 -36.05
N ALA A 32 -2.96 -5.68 -36.26
CA ALA A 32 -4.15 -5.72 -37.11
C ALA A 32 -5.19 -6.80 -36.75
N CYS A 33 -5.21 -7.23 -35.49
CA CYS A 33 -6.17 -8.19 -34.96
C CYS A 33 -7.46 -7.48 -34.52
N TRP A 34 -8.10 -6.78 -35.46
CA TRP A 34 -9.20 -5.85 -35.22
C TRP A 34 -10.36 -6.48 -34.45
N LYS A 35 -10.74 -7.71 -34.80
CA LYS A 35 -11.83 -8.42 -34.11
C LYS A 35 -11.53 -8.62 -32.62
N SER A 36 -10.29 -8.98 -32.28
CA SER A 36 -9.87 -9.16 -30.90
C SER A 36 -9.89 -7.84 -30.12
N VAL A 37 -9.50 -6.72 -30.76
CA VAL A 37 -9.59 -5.38 -30.15
C VAL A 37 -11.02 -5.07 -29.69
N HIS A 38 -11.99 -5.32 -30.57
CA HIS A 38 -13.42 -5.10 -30.29
C HIS A 38 -13.93 -5.97 -29.13
N ILE A 39 -13.54 -7.25 -29.10
CA ILE A 39 -13.95 -8.19 -28.04
C ILE A 39 -13.32 -7.82 -26.69
N LEU A 40 -12.03 -7.50 -26.66
CA LEU A 40 -11.31 -7.10 -25.46
C LEU A 40 -11.82 -5.77 -24.91
N ALA A 41 -12.06 -4.77 -25.76
CA ALA A 41 -12.71 -3.51 -25.38
C ALA A 41 -14.04 -3.75 -24.66
N GLY A 42 -14.88 -4.62 -25.23
CA GLY A 42 -16.14 -5.08 -24.63
C GLY A 42 -15.97 -5.65 -23.23
N SER A 43 -15.02 -6.57 -23.08
CA SER A 43 -14.79 -7.33 -21.85
C SER A 43 -14.18 -6.46 -20.74
N ILE A 44 -13.27 -5.55 -21.09
CA ILE A 44 -12.68 -4.57 -20.15
C ILE A 44 -13.76 -3.64 -19.59
N VAL A 45 -14.61 -3.07 -20.44
CA VAL A 45 -15.70 -2.19 -19.98
C VAL A 45 -16.68 -2.96 -19.08
N GLU A 46 -17.01 -4.20 -19.41
CA GLU A 46 -17.88 -5.04 -18.58
C GLU A 46 -17.30 -5.30 -17.19
N ALA A 47 -16.04 -5.72 -17.11
CA ALA A 47 -15.35 -5.97 -15.86
C ALA A 47 -15.26 -4.72 -14.99
N LEU A 48 -15.00 -3.54 -15.59
CA LEU A 48 -14.96 -2.26 -14.88
C LEU A 48 -16.32 -1.90 -14.27
N LEU A 49 -17.40 -2.06 -15.02
CA LEU A 49 -18.75 -1.73 -14.52
C LEU A 49 -19.20 -2.73 -13.46
N ALA A 50 -18.87 -4.01 -13.63
CA ALA A 50 -19.15 -5.01 -12.61
C ALA A 50 -18.42 -4.70 -11.29
N ASP A 51 -17.13 -4.36 -11.34
CA ASP A 51 -16.35 -3.97 -10.15
C ASP A 51 -16.96 -2.75 -9.45
N ASP A 52 -17.36 -1.73 -10.21
CA ASP A 52 -17.97 -0.50 -9.67
C ASP A 52 -19.33 -0.76 -9.01
N LEU A 53 -20.10 -1.68 -9.58
CA LEU A 53 -21.38 -2.09 -9.02
C LEU A 53 -21.24 -2.95 -7.76
N VAL A 54 -20.26 -3.86 -7.73
CA VAL A 54 -19.93 -4.65 -6.53
C VAL A 54 -19.40 -3.74 -5.43
N PHE A 55 -18.63 -2.72 -5.77
CA PHE A 55 -18.17 -1.76 -4.78
C PHE A 55 -19.34 -1.05 -4.08
N VAL A 56 -20.38 -0.68 -4.83
CA VAL A 56 -21.62 -0.10 -4.25
C VAL A 56 -22.49 -1.14 -3.55
N GLN A 57 -22.42 -2.40 -3.99
CA GLN A 57 -23.24 -3.50 -3.48
C GLN A 57 -22.38 -4.75 -3.21
N PRO A 58 -21.58 -4.75 -2.13
CA PRO A 58 -20.60 -5.82 -1.87
C PRO A 58 -21.24 -7.20 -1.73
N ASP A 59 -22.48 -7.25 -1.23
CA ASP A 59 -23.20 -8.49 -0.98
C ASP A 59 -23.95 -9.03 -2.23
N ASP A 60 -23.97 -8.29 -3.34
CA ASP A 60 -24.69 -8.70 -4.55
C ASP A 60 -23.76 -9.47 -5.51
N ALA A 61 -23.50 -10.73 -5.20
CA ALA A 61 -22.78 -11.64 -6.09
C ALA A 61 -23.49 -11.86 -7.44
N SER A 62 -24.75 -11.42 -7.61
CA SER A 62 -25.45 -11.50 -8.90
C SER A 62 -24.92 -10.49 -9.92
N VAL A 63 -24.19 -9.45 -9.50
CA VAL A 63 -23.61 -8.44 -10.40
C VAL A 63 -22.76 -9.09 -11.49
N PHE A 64 -21.88 -10.04 -11.14
CA PHE A 64 -21.05 -10.75 -12.13
C PHE A 64 -21.82 -11.69 -13.07
N LYS A 65 -23.10 -11.96 -12.80
CA LYS A 65 -23.97 -12.76 -13.67
C LYS A 65 -24.76 -11.88 -14.65
N LYS A 66 -24.76 -10.56 -14.46
CA LYS A 66 -25.45 -9.62 -15.34
C LYS A 66 -24.68 -9.47 -16.65
N GLY A 67 -25.41 -9.42 -17.76
CA GLY A 67 -24.82 -9.03 -19.03
C GLY A 67 -24.48 -7.54 -19.04
N LEU A 68 -23.56 -7.15 -19.93
CA LEU A 68 -23.09 -5.76 -20.07
C LEU A 68 -24.21 -4.72 -20.20
N ASP A 69 -25.34 -5.03 -20.84
CA ASP A 69 -26.50 -4.13 -20.89
C ASP A 69 -27.06 -3.77 -19.51
N ALA A 70 -27.27 -4.80 -18.69
CA ALA A 70 -27.81 -4.62 -17.35
C ALA A 70 -26.78 -3.90 -16.47
N LEU A 71 -25.48 -4.16 -16.66
CA LEU A 71 -24.42 -3.45 -15.95
C LEU A 71 -24.37 -1.95 -16.32
N ILE A 72 -24.48 -1.61 -17.61
CA ILE A 72 -24.52 -0.22 -18.06
C ILE A 72 -25.73 0.51 -17.47
N GLN A 73 -26.90 -0.12 -17.49
CA GLN A 73 -28.13 0.47 -16.98
C GLN A 73 -28.08 0.63 -15.45
N ASP A 74 -27.67 -0.40 -14.71
CA ASP A 74 -27.51 -0.34 -13.26
C ASP A 74 -26.50 0.74 -12.84
N ALA A 75 -25.38 0.83 -13.57
CA ALA A 75 -24.35 1.83 -13.30
C ALA A 75 -24.86 3.25 -13.61
N HIS A 76 -25.67 3.44 -14.65
CA HIS A 76 -26.33 4.71 -14.89
C HIS A 76 -27.31 5.10 -13.78
N ASP A 77 -28.18 4.18 -13.39
CA ASP A 77 -29.26 4.44 -12.45
C ASP A 77 -28.75 4.72 -11.04
N LYS A 78 -27.58 4.16 -10.69
CA LYS A 78 -26.85 4.46 -9.46
C LYS A 78 -25.97 5.71 -9.55
N GLY A 79 -25.96 6.40 -10.69
CA GLY A 79 -25.14 7.59 -10.91
C GLY A 79 -23.64 7.30 -11.00
N LEU A 80 -23.25 6.06 -11.33
CA LEU A 80 -21.86 5.66 -11.56
C LEU A 80 -21.38 5.98 -12.98
N LEU A 81 -22.29 6.01 -13.96
CA LEU A 81 -21.99 6.47 -15.32
C LEU A 81 -22.70 7.78 -15.65
N SER A 82 -22.07 8.63 -16.46
CA SER A 82 -22.78 9.77 -17.05
C SER A 82 -23.61 9.27 -18.22
N LYS A 83 -24.59 10.08 -18.63
CA LYS A 83 -25.32 9.84 -19.88
C LYS A 83 -24.38 9.67 -21.09
N ARG A 84 -23.25 10.40 -21.11
CA ARG A 84 -22.22 10.25 -22.13
C ARG A 84 -21.57 8.88 -22.05
N ALA A 85 -21.11 8.44 -20.87
CA ALA A 85 -20.48 7.13 -20.72
C ALA A 85 -21.41 5.96 -21.05
N VAL A 86 -22.72 6.08 -20.77
CA VAL A 86 -23.72 5.09 -21.20
C VAL A 86 -23.73 4.95 -22.71
N GLN A 87 -23.78 6.06 -23.44
CA GLN A 87 -23.77 6.06 -24.91
C GLN A 87 -22.47 5.48 -25.48
N LEU A 88 -21.33 5.76 -24.84
CA LEU A 88 -20.04 5.19 -25.27
C LEU A 88 -19.97 3.69 -24.99
N SER A 89 -20.47 3.26 -23.82
CA SER A 89 -20.45 1.85 -23.40
C SER A 89 -21.40 0.99 -24.23
N SER A 90 -22.54 1.54 -24.69
CA SER A 90 -23.47 0.80 -25.55
C SER A 90 -22.86 0.43 -26.90
N VAL A 91 -21.97 1.27 -27.45
CA VAL A 91 -21.24 0.96 -28.69
C VAL A 91 -20.28 -0.20 -28.46
N VAL A 92 -19.53 -0.16 -27.35
CA VAL A 92 -18.57 -1.20 -26.97
C VAL A 92 -19.25 -2.54 -26.64
N LYS A 93 -20.49 -2.50 -26.18
CA LYS A 93 -21.31 -3.69 -25.92
C LYS A 93 -21.63 -4.49 -27.17
N ASP A 94 -21.87 -3.84 -28.30
CA ASP A 94 -22.09 -4.56 -29.55
C ASP A 94 -20.82 -5.25 -30.07
N TYR A 95 -19.65 -4.70 -29.72
CA TYR A 95 -18.34 -5.23 -30.09
C TYR A 95 -18.00 -6.56 -29.40
N ARG A 96 -18.34 -6.76 -28.12
CA ARG A 96 -18.13 -8.05 -27.42
C ARG A 96 -18.82 -9.20 -28.14
N ASN A 97 -20.03 -8.95 -28.64
CA ASN A 97 -20.85 -9.95 -29.28
C ASN A 97 -20.32 -10.41 -30.64
N LEU A 98 -19.29 -9.74 -31.19
CA LEU A 98 -18.60 -10.15 -32.41
C LEU A 98 -17.85 -11.47 -32.27
N VAL A 99 -17.69 -12.00 -31.06
CA VAL A 99 -17.17 -13.35 -30.82
C VAL A 99 -17.91 -14.39 -31.66
N HIS A 100 -19.22 -14.21 -31.89
CA HIS A 100 -20.05 -15.11 -32.70
C HIS A 100 -19.95 -14.80 -34.21
N PRO A 101 -19.36 -15.68 -35.06
CA PRO A 101 -19.15 -15.39 -36.48
C PRO A 101 -20.44 -15.09 -37.25
N GLY A 102 -21.55 -15.75 -36.90
CA GLY A 102 -22.85 -15.54 -37.55
C GLY A 102 -23.43 -14.14 -37.34
N ARG A 103 -23.00 -13.41 -36.31
CA ARG A 103 -23.45 -12.03 -36.06
C ARG A 103 -22.94 -11.07 -37.13
N MET A 104 -21.65 -11.18 -37.50
CA MET A 104 -21.04 -10.34 -38.53
C MET A 104 -21.75 -10.50 -39.88
N VAL A 105 -22.07 -11.76 -40.25
CA VAL A 105 -22.78 -12.07 -41.49
C VAL A 105 -24.19 -11.48 -41.50
N ARG A 106 -24.91 -11.62 -40.37
CA ARG A 106 -26.30 -11.14 -40.25
C ARG A 106 -26.40 -9.62 -40.25
N LEU A 107 -25.51 -8.94 -39.53
CA LEU A 107 -25.52 -7.48 -39.37
C LEU A 107 -24.74 -6.76 -40.47
N LYS A 108 -23.98 -7.48 -41.30
CA LYS A 108 -23.08 -6.93 -42.32
C LYS A 108 -22.08 -5.93 -41.73
N GLU A 109 -21.65 -6.18 -40.50
CA GLU A 109 -20.66 -5.35 -39.82
C GLU A 109 -19.28 -5.57 -40.44
N THR A 110 -18.59 -4.48 -40.77
CA THR A 110 -17.19 -4.48 -41.19
C THR A 110 -16.32 -4.30 -39.97
N ILE A 111 -15.31 -5.16 -39.83
CA ILE A 111 -14.29 -5.02 -38.80
C ILE A 111 -13.03 -4.49 -39.48
N ASP A 112 -12.69 -3.24 -39.20
CA ASP A 112 -11.56 -2.53 -39.78
C ASP A 112 -10.72 -1.82 -38.71
N GLU A 113 -9.66 -1.16 -39.18
CA GLU A 113 -8.74 -0.40 -38.35
C GLU A 113 -9.42 0.80 -37.67
N ASP A 114 -10.30 1.52 -38.38
CA ASP A 114 -11.00 2.69 -37.85
C ASP A 114 -11.95 2.31 -36.70
N GLY A 115 -12.69 1.21 -36.84
CA GLY A 115 -13.52 0.65 -35.79
C GLY A 115 -12.69 0.23 -34.57
N ALA A 116 -11.55 -0.42 -34.79
CA ALA A 116 -10.65 -0.84 -33.71
C ALA A 116 -10.05 0.37 -32.96
N ASN A 117 -9.60 1.39 -33.69
CA ASN A 117 -9.10 2.64 -33.12
C ASN A 117 -10.18 3.35 -32.29
N THR A 118 -11.41 3.36 -32.80
CA THR A 118 -12.58 3.90 -32.08
C THR A 118 -12.83 3.11 -30.79
N ALA A 119 -12.85 1.78 -30.84
CA ALA A 119 -13.05 0.93 -29.66
C ALA A 119 -12.00 1.16 -28.57
N VAL A 120 -10.72 1.30 -28.93
CA VAL A 120 -9.63 1.62 -27.98
C VAL A 120 -9.84 3.01 -27.37
N ALA A 121 -10.19 4.00 -28.17
CA ALA A 121 -10.45 5.36 -27.68
C ALA A 121 -11.63 5.41 -26.71
N LEU A 122 -12.74 4.73 -27.04
CA LEU A 122 -13.92 4.62 -26.19
C LEU A 122 -13.57 3.94 -24.86
N THR A 123 -12.84 2.83 -24.90
CA THR A 123 -12.39 2.10 -23.70
C THR A 123 -11.56 3.00 -22.78
N LYS A 124 -10.60 3.76 -23.34
CA LYS A 124 -9.81 4.74 -22.58
C LYS A 124 -10.68 5.83 -21.94
N MET A 125 -11.71 6.33 -22.64
CA MET A 125 -12.64 7.32 -22.09
C MET A 125 -13.43 6.75 -20.91
N VAL A 126 -13.97 5.53 -21.05
CA VAL A 126 -14.72 4.86 -19.98
C VAL A 126 -13.82 4.62 -18.76
N ILE A 127 -12.60 4.11 -18.95
CA ILE A 127 -11.64 3.88 -17.85
C ILE A 127 -11.37 5.18 -17.08
N ARG A 128 -11.06 6.28 -17.79
CA ARG A 128 -10.77 7.57 -17.15
C ARG A 128 -11.99 8.13 -16.41
N GLU A 129 -13.19 7.96 -16.96
CA GLU A 129 -14.41 8.45 -16.32
C GLU A 129 -14.73 7.66 -15.05
N VAL A 130 -14.65 6.32 -15.09
CA VAL A 130 -14.83 5.45 -13.92
C VAL A 130 -13.78 5.76 -12.87
N ALA A 131 -12.50 5.86 -13.25
CA ALA A 131 -11.41 6.20 -12.34
C ALA A 131 -11.63 7.54 -11.65
N LYS A 132 -11.96 8.58 -12.43
CA LYS A 132 -12.23 9.92 -11.90
C LYS A 132 -13.42 9.89 -10.92
N ARG A 133 -14.51 9.23 -11.29
CA ARG A 133 -15.71 9.21 -10.46
C ARG A 133 -15.51 8.41 -9.19
N ARG A 134 -14.73 7.34 -9.23
CA ARG A 134 -14.33 6.61 -8.01
C ARG A 134 -13.55 7.48 -7.06
N ILE A 135 -12.57 8.24 -7.55
CA ILE A 135 -11.83 9.19 -6.71
C ILE A 135 -12.77 10.23 -6.10
N GLU A 136 -13.70 10.78 -6.89
CA GLU A 136 -14.69 11.77 -6.42
C GLU A 136 -15.68 11.19 -5.39
N THR A 137 -16.08 9.94 -5.55
CA THR A 137 -17.12 9.30 -4.71
C THR A 137 -16.51 8.64 -3.46
N TYR A 138 -15.32 8.06 -3.61
CA TYR A 138 -14.72 7.16 -2.63
C TYR A 138 -13.39 7.64 -2.06
N GLY A 139 -12.78 8.67 -2.65
CA GLY A 139 -11.44 9.10 -2.32
C GLY A 139 -10.37 8.27 -3.04
N PRO A 140 -9.09 8.58 -2.81
CA PRO A 140 -7.99 7.82 -3.40
C PRO A 140 -7.88 6.41 -2.82
N THR A 141 -7.26 5.49 -3.57
CA THR A 141 -6.84 4.18 -3.06
C THR A 141 -5.45 4.25 -2.43
N ALA A 142 -5.12 3.25 -1.61
CA ALA A 142 -3.77 3.11 -1.06
C ALA A 142 -2.69 3.08 -2.15
N GLU A 143 -2.95 2.36 -3.25
CA GLU A 143 -2.00 2.23 -4.35
C GLU A 143 -1.79 3.54 -5.12
N GLN A 144 -2.83 4.37 -5.26
CA GLN A 144 -2.69 5.70 -5.84
C GLN A 144 -1.79 6.62 -5.01
N VAL A 145 -1.81 6.46 -3.67
CA VAL A 145 -0.89 7.19 -2.79
C VAL A 145 0.54 6.73 -3.03
N ILE A 146 0.78 5.42 -3.13
CA ILE A 146 2.11 4.86 -3.43
C ILE A 146 2.60 5.33 -4.81
N ALA A 147 1.76 5.23 -5.84
CA ALA A 147 2.10 5.69 -7.19
C ALA A 147 2.44 7.19 -7.19
N LYS A 148 1.68 8.02 -6.45
CA LYS A 148 2.00 9.44 -6.33
C LYS A 148 3.33 9.68 -5.62
N ILE A 149 3.64 8.94 -4.56
CA ILE A 149 4.93 9.02 -3.86
C ILE A 149 6.08 8.66 -4.81
N ASN A 150 5.93 7.62 -5.62
CA ASN A 150 6.96 7.19 -6.58
C ASN A 150 7.19 8.22 -7.69
N ILE A 151 6.15 8.93 -8.11
CA ILE A 151 6.25 9.96 -9.16
C ILE A 151 6.83 11.28 -8.62
N ASP A 152 6.49 11.66 -7.38
CA ASP A 152 6.70 13.02 -6.85
C ASP A 152 7.23 12.99 -5.40
N VAL A 153 8.36 12.30 -5.19
CA VAL A 153 8.95 11.95 -3.89
C VAL A 153 9.09 13.14 -2.93
N GLU A 154 9.40 14.32 -3.45
CA GLU A 154 9.66 15.54 -2.67
C GLU A 154 8.37 16.27 -2.24
N ASN A 155 7.22 15.98 -2.87
CA ASN A 155 5.98 16.72 -2.64
C ASN A 155 5.17 16.20 -1.45
N HIS A 156 5.75 16.34 -0.26
CA HIS A 156 5.12 15.89 0.98
C HIS A 156 3.72 16.48 1.22
N ALA A 157 3.49 17.73 0.83
CA ALA A 157 2.18 18.38 0.97
C ALA A 157 1.09 17.67 0.15
N ALA A 158 1.39 17.29 -1.10
CA ALA A 158 0.46 16.52 -1.92
C ALA A 158 0.21 15.13 -1.34
N HIS A 159 1.25 14.43 -0.85
CA HIS A 159 1.09 13.13 -0.20
C HIS A 159 0.16 13.23 1.00
N MET A 160 0.37 14.21 1.89
CA MET A 160 -0.48 14.39 3.07
C MET A 160 -1.91 14.79 2.71
N HIS A 161 -2.13 15.51 1.61
CA HIS A 161 -3.48 15.80 1.14
C HIS A 161 -4.22 14.53 0.69
N LEU A 162 -3.56 13.67 -0.08
CA LEU A 162 -4.14 12.39 -0.52
C LEU A 162 -4.40 11.46 0.66
N VAL A 163 -3.45 11.34 1.57
CA VAL A 163 -3.56 10.43 2.72
C VAL A 163 -4.70 10.87 3.65
N ARG A 164 -4.93 12.18 3.82
CA ARG A 164 -6.05 12.71 4.62
C ARG A 164 -7.42 12.49 3.97
N SER A 165 -7.48 12.29 2.65
CA SER A 165 -8.72 11.96 1.96
C SER A 165 -8.95 10.45 1.83
N LEU A 166 -8.02 9.61 2.28
CA LEU A 166 -8.23 8.17 2.35
C LEU A 166 -9.35 7.82 3.34
N ARG A 167 -10.16 6.85 2.95
CA ARG A 167 -11.06 6.16 3.87
C ARG A 167 -10.26 5.31 4.85
N ARG A 168 -10.86 4.99 6.01
CA ARG A 168 -10.17 4.24 7.06
C ARG A 168 -9.66 2.87 6.58
N GLN A 169 -10.44 2.17 5.76
CA GLN A 169 -10.03 0.89 5.16
C GLN A 169 -8.82 1.05 4.23
N GLU A 170 -8.82 2.04 3.34
CA GLU A 170 -7.69 2.30 2.44
C GLU A 170 -6.45 2.81 3.20
N LEU A 171 -6.63 3.58 4.27
CA LEU A 171 -5.53 3.95 5.16
C LEU A 171 -4.90 2.72 5.81
N MET A 172 -5.72 1.77 6.29
CA MET A 172 -5.19 0.54 6.88
C MET A 172 -4.51 -0.34 5.84
N ARG A 173 -5.05 -0.47 4.62
CA ARG A 173 -4.39 -1.14 3.49
C ARG A 173 -3.06 -0.47 3.13
N LEU A 174 -3.02 0.86 3.09
CA LEU A 174 -1.79 1.62 2.82
C LEU A 174 -0.68 1.26 3.82
N LEU A 175 -1.00 1.27 5.12
CA LEU A 175 -0.02 1.05 6.17
C LEU A 175 0.36 -0.43 6.38
N CYS A 176 -0.59 -1.35 6.19
CA CYS A 176 -0.39 -2.78 6.47
C CYS A 176 0.04 -3.61 5.25
N GLU A 177 -0.27 -3.15 4.04
CA GLU A 177 -0.07 -3.94 2.81
C GLU A 177 0.77 -3.15 1.80
N CYS A 178 0.31 -1.98 1.36
CA CYS A 178 0.90 -1.31 0.21
C CYS A 178 2.29 -0.71 0.47
N ILE A 179 2.51 -0.06 1.63
CA ILE A 179 3.84 0.43 2.01
C ILE A 179 4.82 -0.75 2.18
N PRO A 180 4.52 -1.80 2.99
CA PRO A 180 5.37 -2.99 3.09
C PRO A 180 5.76 -3.59 1.74
N ALA A 181 4.78 -3.83 0.87
CA ALA A 181 5.01 -4.42 -0.45
C ALA A 181 5.89 -3.53 -1.33
N ALA A 182 5.60 -2.21 -1.38
CA ALA A 182 6.39 -1.28 -2.18
C ALA A 182 7.87 -1.22 -1.73
N LEU A 183 8.15 -1.43 -0.44
CA LEU A 183 9.53 -1.47 0.06
C LEU A 183 10.27 -2.74 -0.33
N GLN A 184 9.56 -3.87 -0.40
CA GLN A 184 10.12 -5.12 -0.92
C GLN A 184 10.53 -4.93 -2.38
N ASP A 185 9.68 -4.30 -3.19
CA ASP A 185 9.99 -4.03 -4.59
C ASP A 185 11.20 -3.11 -4.78
N LEU A 186 11.39 -2.11 -3.90
CA LEU A 186 12.57 -1.24 -3.93
C LEU A 186 13.86 -2.02 -3.64
N SER A 187 13.83 -3.12 -2.89
CA SER A 187 15.06 -3.81 -2.45
C SER A 187 15.94 -4.43 -3.54
N VAL A 188 15.45 -4.47 -4.78
CA VAL A 188 16.14 -5.10 -5.91
C VAL A 188 17.20 -4.18 -6.53
N PHE A 189 17.19 -2.86 -6.25
CA PHE A 189 17.95 -1.87 -7.04
C PHE A 189 18.69 -0.77 -6.23
N ASP A 190 19.80 -1.15 -5.58
CA ASP A 190 20.92 -0.27 -5.18
C ASP A 190 20.69 0.75 -4.03
N ASP A 191 21.63 0.80 -3.08
CA ASP A 191 21.50 1.40 -1.73
C ASP A 191 21.22 2.92 -1.67
N GLN A 192 21.34 3.67 -2.78
CA GLN A 192 21.31 5.13 -2.73
C GLN A 192 19.98 5.76 -3.18
N PHE A 193 19.36 5.28 -4.25
CA PHE A 193 18.14 5.90 -4.82
C PHE A 193 16.86 5.47 -4.09
N ASP A 194 16.86 4.25 -3.56
CA ASP A 194 15.74 3.68 -2.80
C ASP A 194 15.44 4.41 -1.49
N THR A 195 16.38 5.23 -1.01
CA THR A 195 16.25 5.91 0.27
C THR A 195 15.24 7.06 0.25
N GLU A 196 15.09 7.81 -0.84
CA GLU A 196 14.21 8.98 -0.84
C GLU A 196 12.73 8.60 -0.92
N VAL A 197 12.38 7.60 -1.75
CA VAL A 197 11.04 7.02 -1.79
C VAL A 197 10.68 6.41 -0.44
N ALA A 198 11.59 5.61 0.13
CA ALA A 198 11.41 5.01 1.45
C ALA A 198 11.22 6.07 2.56
N LYS A 199 12.02 7.15 2.55
CA LYS A 199 11.86 8.28 3.46
C LYS A 199 10.52 8.99 3.26
N ALA A 200 10.05 9.14 2.01
CA ALA A 200 8.75 9.72 1.72
C ALA A 200 7.60 8.87 2.29
N MET A 201 7.66 7.55 2.12
CA MET A 201 6.72 6.60 2.73
C MET A 201 6.79 6.66 4.26
N GLN A 202 7.99 6.70 4.85
CA GLN A 202 8.19 6.85 6.29
C GLN A 202 7.54 8.14 6.83
N ARG A 203 7.71 9.28 6.15
CA ARG A 203 7.07 10.55 6.52
C ARG A 203 5.54 10.43 6.53
N VAL A 204 4.97 9.78 5.53
CA VAL A 204 3.53 9.51 5.45
C VAL A 204 3.09 8.64 6.63
N GLN A 205 3.76 7.50 6.86
CA GLN A 205 3.41 6.60 7.95
C GLN A 205 3.52 7.25 9.33
N ASN A 206 4.60 7.98 9.60
CA ASN A 206 4.80 8.68 10.87
C ASN A 206 3.70 9.70 11.11
N SER A 207 3.28 10.43 10.07
CA SER A 207 2.21 11.42 10.17
C SER A 207 0.87 10.79 10.52
N MET A 208 0.60 9.57 10.02
CA MET A 208 -0.67 8.88 10.24
C MET A 208 -0.72 8.06 11.51
N THR A 209 0.42 7.60 12.01
CA THR A 209 0.48 6.71 13.19
C THR A 209 -0.15 7.37 14.43
N TYR A 210 -0.01 8.69 14.57
CA TYR A 210 -0.59 9.44 15.68
C TYR A 210 -2.12 9.57 15.62
N SER A 211 -2.73 9.44 14.44
CA SER A 211 -4.18 9.51 14.26
C SER A 211 -4.88 8.15 14.26
N LEU A 212 -4.15 7.07 14.56
CA LEU A 212 -4.72 5.72 14.61
C LEU A 212 -5.45 5.47 15.93
N GLU A 213 -6.53 4.70 15.85
CA GLU A 213 -7.21 4.15 17.02
C GLU A 213 -6.45 2.93 17.58
N GLU A 214 -6.84 2.46 18.76
CA GLU A 214 -6.16 1.34 19.42
C GLU A 214 -6.23 0.04 18.62
N GLN A 215 -7.39 -0.29 18.05
CA GLN A 215 -7.58 -1.49 17.23
C GLN A 215 -6.66 -1.50 16.00
N GLU A 216 -6.38 -0.32 15.46
CA GLU A 216 -5.63 -0.15 14.22
C GLU A 216 -4.13 -0.20 14.49
N ARG A 217 -3.68 0.37 15.61
CA ARG A 217 -2.34 0.12 16.14
C ARG A 217 -2.11 -1.35 16.44
N ARG A 218 -3.13 -2.07 16.94
CA ARG A 218 -3.05 -3.52 17.16
C ARG A 218 -2.88 -4.27 15.83
N GLN A 219 -3.61 -3.87 14.79
CA GLN A 219 -3.44 -4.46 13.45
C GLN A 219 -2.03 -4.23 12.90
N LEU A 220 -1.47 -3.03 13.04
CA LEU A 220 -0.07 -2.77 12.64
C LEU A 220 0.93 -3.61 13.42
N ALA A 221 0.73 -3.76 14.73
CA ALA A 221 1.56 -4.62 15.55
C ALA A 221 1.50 -6.09 15.09
N ALA A 222 0.31 -6.58 14.76
CA ALA A 222 0.12 -7.93 14.24
C ALA A 222 0.82 -8.11 12.88
N THR A 223 0.69 -7.15 11.97
CA THR A 223 1.41 -7.14 10.67
C THR A 223 2.92 -7.21 10.89
N TYR A 224 3.47 -6.40 11.80
CA TYR A 224 4.91 -6.45 12.10
C TYR A 224 5.32 -7.77 12.75
N ALA A 225 4.51 -8.32 13.65
CA ALA A 225 4.76 -9.64 14.23
C ALA A 225 4.78 -10.75 13.17
N THR A 226 3.90 -10.71 12.17
CA THR A 226 3.93 -11.61 11.01
C THR A 226 5.21 -11.44 10.21
N LEU A 227 5.63 -10.20 9.93
CA LEU A 227 6.90 -9.93 9.25
C LEU A 227 8.10 -10.51 10.01
N ILE A 228 8.12 -10.45 11.35
CA ILE A 228 9.20 -11.05 12.15
C ILE A 228 9.23 -12.59 12.02
N ARG A 229 8.06 -13.24 11.87
CA ARG A 229 7.97 -14.70 11.76
C ARG A 229 8.34 -15.22 10.38
N GLU A 230 7.91 -14.51 9.35
CA GLU A 230 7.89 -15.01 7.97
C GLU A 230 8.90 -14.29 7.06
N GLY A 231 9.25 -13.05 7.40
CA GLY A 231 10.15 -12.21 6.62
C GLY A 231 11.61 -12.57 6.78
N SER A 232 12.40 -12.22 5.78
CA SER A 232 13.85 -12.29 5.83
C SER A 232 14.43 -11.23 6.79
N SER A 233 15.65 -11.47 7.30
CA SER A 233 16.33 -10.47 8.15
C SER A 233 16.52 -9.12 7.47
N TYR A 234 16.63 -9.09 6.14
CA TYR A 234 16.74 -7.86 5.37
C TYR A 234 15.41 -7.07 5.36
N GLU A 235 14.29 -7.74 5.10
CA GLU A 235 12.97 -7.11 5.10
C GLU A 235 12.62 -6.56 6.49
N ILE A 236 12.92 -7.34 7.54
CA ILE A 236 12.69 -6.94 8.91
C ILE A 236 13.52 -5.69 9.26
N ASP A 237 14.83 -5.67 8.95
CA ASP A 237 15.70 -4.52 9.24
C ASP A 237 15.24 -3.26 8.50
N LYS A 238 14.86 -3.39 7.22
CA LYS A 238 14.35 -2.27 6.42
C LYS A 238 13.03 -1.73 6.99
N TYR A 239 12.09 -2.62 7.30
CA TYR A 239 10.81 -2.23 7.87
C TYR A 239 10.98 -1.57 9.24
N GLU A 240 11.79 -2.15 10.12
CA GLU A 240 12.02 -1.64 11.46
C GLU A 240 12.58 -0.22 11.44
N ARG A 241 13.65 0.02 10.68
CA ARG A 241 14.30 1.35 10.61
C ARG A 241 13.39 2.45 10.09
N LEU A 242 12.52 2.10 9.14
CA LEU A 242 11.72 3.09 8.44
C LEU A 242 10.34 3.29 9.09
N PHE A 243 9.76 2.25 9.68
CA PHE A 243 8.33 2.24 9.95
C PHE A 243 7.97 1.92 11.39
N TYR A 244 8.83 1.22 12.13
CA TYR A 244 8.52 0.83 13.48
C TYR A 244 8.22 2.04 14.38
N SER A 245 7.08 1.95 15.07
CA SER A 245 6.71 2.88 16.14
C SER A 245 6.44 2.12 17.43
N TRP A 246 7.07 2.57 18.51
CA TRP A 246 6.88 2.00 19.84
C TRP A 246 5.43 2.07 20.33
N THR A 247 4.63 3.00 19.80
CA THR A 247 3.21 3.14 20.13
C THR A 247 2.40 1.88 19.79
N TRP A 248 2.87 1.07 18.84
CA TRP A 248 2.22 -0.18 18.46
C TRP A 248 2.35 -1.25 19.55
N LEU A 249 3.48 -1.30 20.26
CA LEU A 249 3.70 -2.25 21.35
C LEU A 249 2.64 -2.12 22.45
N ALA A 250 2.16 -0.90 22.71
CA ALA A 250 1.13 -0.65 23.72
C ALA A 250 -0.20 -1.31 23.36
N SER A 251 -0.55 -1.34 22.07
CA SER A 251 -1.81 -1.89 21.56
C SER A 251 -1.72 -3.35 21.11
N ALA A 252 -0.50 -3.89 20.96
CA ALA A 252 -0.24 -5.26 20.54
C ALA A 252 -0.80 -6.30 21.52
N ASP A 253 -1.31 -7.43 20.99
CA ASP A 253 -1.70 -8.56 21.82
C ASP A 253 -0.51 -9.17 22.56
N LYS A 254 -0.76 -9.86 23.68
CA LYS A 254 0.30 -10.34 24.58
C LYS A 254 1.37 -11.20 23.86
N ALA A 255 0.93 -12.08 22.96
CA ALA A 255 1.82 -12.97 22.22
C ALA A 255 2.69 -12.20 21.21
N ASP A 256 2.08 -11.35 20.40
CA ASP A 256 2.79 -10.52 19.41
C ASP A 256 3.73 -9.54 20.09
N ARG A 257 3.29 -8.92 21.20
CA ARG A 257 4.12 -8.02 22.00
C ARG A 257 5.37 -8.72 22.53
N ALA A 258 5.23 -9.93 23.07
CA ALA A 258 6.37 -10.69 23.56
C ALA A 258 7.37 -11.00 22.44
N LEU A 259 6.88 -11.44 21.27
CA LEU A 259 7.71 -11.69 20.10
C LEU A 259 8.47 -10.44 19.64
N ILE A 260 7.77 -9.31 19.50
CA ILE A 260 8.37 -8.05 19.06
C ILE A 260 9.42 -7.57 20.06
N VAL A 261 9.12 -7.62 21.37
CA VAL A 261 10.06 -7.21 22.42
C VAL A 261 11.32 -8.08 22.40
N ASP A 262 11.18 -9.39 22.25
CA ASP A 262 12.31 -10.31 22.18
C ASP A 262 13.19 -10.06 20.94
N HIS A 263 12.54 -9.79 19.81
CA HIS A 263 13.20 -9.43 18.56
C HIS A 263 14.01 -8.14 18.73
N LEU A 264 13.37 -7.04 19.12
CA LEU A 264 14.03 -5.73 19.28
C LEU A 264 15.15 -5.78 20.31
N HIS A 265 14.94 -6.50 21.42
CA HIS A 265 15.98 -6.75 22.42
C HIS A 265 17.20 -7.44 21.80
N SER A 266 17.00 -8.56 21.10
CA SER A 266 18.09 -9.30 20.47
C SER A 266 18.84 -8.47 19.43
N ARG A 267 18.13 -7.66 18.64
CA ARG A 267 18.72 -6.77 17.61
C ARG A 267 19.56 -5.66 18.24
N PHE A 268 19.03 -5.00 19.28
CA PHE A 268 19.76 -3.97 19.99
C PHE A 268 21.02 -4.52 20.68
N VAL A 269 20.92 -5.65 21.36
CA VAL A 269 22.09 -6.25 22.04
C VAL A 269 23.16 -6.68 21.03
N GLY A 270 22.77 -7.17 19.85
CA GLY A 270 23.70 -7.59 18.80
C GLY A 270 24.33 -6.44 18.02
N SER A 271 23.58 -5.35 17.79
CA SER A 271 24.08 -4.15 17.08
C SER A 271 23.42 -2.88 17.64
N PRO A 272 23.96 -2.33 18.75
CA PRO A 272 23.38 -1.16 19.43
C PRO A 272 23.35 0.09 18.54
N ASP A 273 24.40 0.29 17.74
CA ASP A 273 24.55 1.47 16.88
C ASP A 273 23.45 1.56 15.81
N THR A 274 22.98 0.41 15.32
CA THR A 274 21.99 0.33 14.26
C THR A 274 20.55 0.41 14.79
N HIS A 275 20.30 -0.12 15.99
CA HIS A 275 18.95 -0.33 16.52
C HIS A 275 18.62 0.53 17.74
N ALA A 276 19.42 1.56 18.03
CA ALA A 276 19.17 2.44 19.18
C ALA A 276 17.79 3.13 19.12
N PHE A 277 17.21 3.31 17.93
CA PHE A 277 15.87 3.87 17.76
C PHE A 277 14.77 2.98 18.39
N ALA A 278 14.98 1.66 18.48
CA ALA A 278 14.05 0.70 19.05
C ALA A 278 13.92 0.80 20.58
N LEU A 279 14.86 1.48 21.24
CA LEU A 279 14.87 1.67 22.69
C LEU A 279 13.68 2.48 23.20
N ASN A 280 13.14 3.38 22.36
CA ASN A 280 11.99 4.19 22.72
C ASN A 280 10.78 3.29 23.00
N GLY A 281 10.19 3.41 24.19
CA GLY A 281 9.00 2.64 24.60
C GLY A 281 9.24 1.16 24.92
N LEU A 282 10.41 0.59 24.62
CA LEU A 282 10.74 -0.81 24.91
C LEU A 282 10.85 -1.09 26.42
N ILE A 283 11.34 -0.12 27.21
CA ILE A 283 11.59 -0.24 28.65
C ILE A 283 10.40 -0.83 29.41
N THR A 284 9.19 -0.40 29.07
CA THR A 284 7.95 -0.78 29.76
C THR A 284 7.67 -2.30 29.66
N TYR A 285 8.30 -2.99 28.72
CA TYR A 285 8.03 -4.40 28.42
C TYR A 285 9.23 -5.32 28.64
N LEU A 286 10.38 -4.79 29.07
CA LEU A 286 11.55 -5.59 29.38
C LEU A 286 11.46 -6.16 30.79
N ASP A 287 11.79 -7.44 30.94
CA ASP A 287 12.08 -8.00 32.25
C ASP A 287 13.42 -7.46 32.79
N HIS A 288 13.70 -7.72 34.07
CA HIS A 288 14.89 -7.19 34.74
C HIS A 288 16.21 -7.64 34.08
N TRP A 289 16.25 -8.86 33.53
CA TRP A 289 17.45 -9.40 32.89
C TRP A 289 17.70 -8.70 31.55
N LYS A 290 16.70 -8.63 30.68
CA LYS A 290 16.78 -7.91 29.40
C LYS A 290 17.11 -6.44 29.59
N LEU A 291 16.47 -5.79 30.57
CA LEU A 291 16.75 -4.40 30.90
C LEU A 291 18.22 -4.19 31.27
N THR A 292 18.81 -5.09 32.07
CA THR A 292 20.23 -5.02 32.44
C THR A 292 21.13 -5.09 31.19
N GLN A 293 20.86 -6.02 30.27
CA GLN A 293 21.65 -6.16 29.04
C GLN A 293 21.53 -4.94 28.13
N VAL A 294 20.32 -4.40 27.96
CA VAL A 294 20.11 -3.19 27.16
C VAL A 294 20.83 -1.99 27.78
N MET A 295 20.82 -1.85 29.10
CA MET A 295 21.55 -0.77 29.78
C MET A 295 23.06 -0.87 29.59
N GLU A 296 23.63 -2.08 29.72
CA GLU A 296 25.06 -2.32 29.50
C GLU A 296 25.46 -2.00 28.06
N GLN A 297 24.64 -2.38 27.08
CA GLN A 297 24.91 -2.10 25.68
C GLN A 297 24.70 -0.62 25.30
N ALA A 298 23.72 0.05 25.89
CA ALA A 298 23.55 1.50 25.71
C ALA A 298 24.74 2.28 26.29
N ALA A 299 25.25 1.87 27.45
CA ALA A 299 26.48 2.41 28.04
C ALA A 299 27.69 2.19 27.12
N PHE A 300 27.88 0.98 26.61
CA PHE A 300 28.95 0.68 25.65
C PHE A 300 28.85 1.53 24.38
N CYS A 301 27.64 1.70 23.82
CA CYS A 301 27.38 2.55 22.66
C CYS A 301 27.75 4.02 22.91
N MET A 302 27.51 4.53 24.12
CA MET A 302 27.87 5.90 24.52
C MET A 302 29.38 6.15 24.52
N ASP A 303 30.16 5.16 24.96
CA ASP A 303 31.63 5.24 25.04
C ASP A 303 32.32 4.89 23.72
N ASN A 304 31.62 4.23 22.80
CA ASN A 304 32.14 3.84 21.50
C ASN A 304 32.23 5.06 20.56
N ASN A 305 33.44 5.52 20.28
CA ASN A 305 33.67 6.63 19.35
C ASN A 305 33.21 6.34 17.91
N ASN A 306 33.07 5.06 17.53
CA ASN A 306 32.56 4.66 16.22
C ASN A 306 31.03 4.66 16.14
N ALA A 307 30.32 4.74 17.26
CA ALA A 307 28.86 4.82 17.26
C ALA A 307 28.39 6.12 16.59
N SER A 308 27.31 6.05 15.83
CA SER A 308 26.71 7.24 15.22
C SER A 308 26.26 8.23 16.29
N LYS A 309 26.17 9.51 15.90
CA LYS A 309 25.70 10.56 16.83
C LYS A 309 24.26 10.28 17.27
N GLU A 310 23.43 9.81 16.34
CA GLU A 310 22.03 9.45 16.54
C GLU A 310 21.89 8.27 17.51
N ALA A 311 22.75 7.24 17.38
CA ALA A 311 22.74 6.11 18.29
C ALA A 311 23.13 6.50 19.72
N ARG A 312 24.17 7.33 19.86
CA ARG A 312 24.58 7.90 21.15
C ARG A 312 23.48 8.76 21.76
N GLU A 313 22.80 9.58 20.96
CA GLU A 313 21.69 10.41 21.45
C GLU A 313 20.51 9.56 21.92
N ALA A 314 20.13 8.52 21.18
CA ALA A 314 19.09 7.58 21.57
C ALA A 314 19.46 6.79 22.84
N CYS A 315 20.69 6.28 22.95
CA CYS A 315 21.18 5.60 24.14
C CYS A 315 21.25 6.54 25.36
N ARG A 316 21.70 7.79 25.16
CA ARG A 316 21.68 8.82 26.21
C ARG A 316 20.26 9.09 26.68
N SER A 317 19.32 9.29 25.75
CA SER A 317 17.91 9.54 26.06
C SER A 317 17.31 8.37 26.85
N PHE A 318 17.64 7.13 26.48
CA PHE A 318 17.24 5.93 27.20
C PHE A 318 17.81 5.87 28.63
N LEU A 319 19.11 6.16 28.81
CA LEU A 319 19.78 6.10 30.11
C LEU A 319 19.39 7.25 31.05
N VAL A 320 19.14 8.45 30.51
CA VAL A 320 18.84 9.68 31.27
C VAL A 320 17.34 9.88 31.46
N GLY A 321 16.51 9.32 30.58
CA GLY A 321 15.06 9.35 30.68
C GLY A 321 14.56 8.78 32.00
N PRO A 322 13.27 8.99 32.35
CA PRO A 322 12.71 8.52 33.61
C PRO A 322 12.64 6.99 33.65
N CYS A 323 13.78 6.34 33.91
CA CYS A 323 13.92 4.97 34.34
C CYS A 323 13.34 4.84 35.75
N ARG A 324 12.01 5.04 35.88
CA ARG A 324 11.27 4.84 37.14
C ARG A 324 11.36 3.42 37.68
N TYR A 325 11.93 2.49 36.90
CA TYR A 325 12.03 1.06 37.20
C TYR A 325 13.46 0.58 37.50
N VAL A 326 14.47 1.44 37.40
CA VAL A 326 15.84 1.08 37.82
C VAL A 326 16.01 1.56 39.27
N PRO A 327 16.36 0.67 40.22
CA PRO A 327 16.60 1.07 41.61
C PRO A 327 17.57 2.25 41.67
N ALA A 328 17.20 3.32 42.38
CA ALA A 328 17.98 4.57 42.43
C ALA A 328 19.46 4.35 42.75
N LYS A 329 19.77 3.37 43.61
CA LYS A 329 21.15 2.97 43.95
C LYS A 329 21.98 2.55 42.74
N ARG A 330 21.37 1.85 41.78
CA ARG A 330 22.04 1.39 40.55
C ARG A 330 22.20 2.53 39.56
N ILE A 331 21.22 3.45 39.47
CA ILE A 331 21.35 4.70 38.70
C ILE A 331 22.52 5.53 39.24
N GLU A 332 22.66 5.64 40.57
CA GLU A 332 23.75 6.36 41.24
C GLU A 332 25.13 5.71 40.99
N GLU A 333 25.23 4.39 41.09
CA GLU A 333 26.44 3.62 40.77
C GLU A 333 26.84 3.77 39.29
N MET A 334 25.86 3.89 38.39
CA MET A 334 26.11 4.14 36.97
C MET A 334 26.51 5.59 36.71
N ARG A 335 25.84 6.60 37.30
CA ARG A 335 26.25 8.01 37.19
C ARG A 335 27.71 8.23 37.60
N ARG A 336 28.13 7.61 38.69
CA ARG A 336 29.53 7.63 39.17
C ARG A 336 30.56 7.00 38.23
N LYS A 337 30.15 6.17 37.26
CA LYS A 337 31.04 5.61 36.25
C LYS A 337 31.18 6.50 35.02
N PHE A 338 30.28 7.47 34.82
CA PHE A 338 30.21 8.31 33.62
C PHE A 338 30.48 9.81 33.87
N GLU A 339 30.56 10.23 35.14
CA GLU A 339 31.25 11.46 35.58
C GLU A 339 32.72 11.16 35.86
#